data_AF-A0A6P7FTT9-F1
#
_entry.id   AF-A0A6P7FTT9-F1
#
_cell.length_a   1.000
_cell.length_b   1.000
_cell.length_c   1.000
_cell.angle_alpha   90.00
_cell.angle_beta   90.00
_cell.angle_gamma   90.00
#
_symmetry.space_group_name_H-M   'P 1'
#
loop_
_entity.id
_entity.type
_entity.pdbx_description
1 polymer ?
#
loop_
_entity_poly.entity_id
_entity_poly.type
_entity_poly.pdbx_seq_one_letter_code
_entity_poly.pdbx_strand_id
1 'polypeptide(L)'
;MQKVLLLPKMSTKNSFFISRLVVFNEIFASLGNGENICFMWHKAIRGRSAAADVTSGYNIMKNLSSKVSKLTFWVNNCSAQNKNWTLYLFIICFVNSEWGPNEITFKYFEPGHSFMAADTVHGRISSQMKKHA
;
A
#
# COMPACT_ATOMS: atom_id res chain seq x y z
N MET A 1 1.49 1.63 -1.49
CA MET A 1 1.22 1.48 -2.95
C MET A 1 0.53 0.14 -3.19
N GLN A 2 -0.73 0.19 -3.64
CA GLN A 2 -1.59 -0.98 -3.74
C GLN A 2 -1.65 -1.53 -5.17
N LYS A 3 -1.46 -2.86 -5.29
CA LYS A 3 -1.59 -3.63 -6.52
C LYS A 3 -2.69 -4.68 -6.38
N VAL A 4 -3.44 -4.89 -7.45
CA VAL A 4 -4.47 -5.94 -7.52
C VAL A 4 -3.83 -7.23 -8.04
N LEU A 5 -4.05 -8.32 -7.31
CA LEU A 5 -3.63 -9.68 -7.63
C LEU A 5 -4.87 -10.54 -7.88
N LEU A 6 -4.82 -11.37 -8.92
CA LEU A 6 -5.85 -12.38 -9.20
C LEU A 6 -5.28 -13.75 -8.84
N LEU A 7 -5.91 -14.40 -7.86
CA LEU A 7 -5.50 -15.71 -7.33
C LEU A 7 -6.60 -16.76 -7.52
N PRO A 8 -6.24 -18.05 -7.68
CA PRO A 8 -4.88 -18.54 -7.95
C PRO A 8 -4.38 -18.10 -9.34
N LYS A 9 -3.05 -18.08 -9.51
CA LYS A 9 -2.46 -17.94 -10.84
C LYS A 9 -2.62 -19.27 -11.56
N MET A 10 -3.11 -19.21 -12.79
CA MET A 10 -3.34 -20.38 -13.62
C MET A 10 -2.83 -20.06 -15.03
N SER A 11 -2.07 -20.98 -15.61
CA SER A 11 -1.51 -20.88 -16.97
C SER A 11 -2.46 -21.45 -18.04
N THR A 12 -3.48 -22.21 -17.63
CA THR A 12 -4.40 -22.90 -18.53
C THR A 12 -5.43 -21.96 -19.16
N LYS A 13 -5.90 -22.30 -20.38
CA LYS A 13 -6.98 -21.56 -21.07
C LYS A 13 -8.28 -21.50 -20.26
N ASN A 14 -8.49 -22.46 -19.36
CA ASN A 14 -9.66 -22.49 -18.46
C ASN A 14 -9.68 -21.30 -17.48
N SER A 15 -8.52 -20.68 -17.22
CA SER A 15 -8.42 -19.51 -16.34
C SER A 15 -9.16 -18.26 -16.84
N PHE A 16 -9.50 -18.20 -18.13
CA PHE A 16 -10.28 -17.11 -18.71
C PHE A 16 -11.78 -17.18 -18.35
N PHE A 17 -12.29 -18.38 -18.07
CA PHE A 17 -13.72 -18.60 -17.84
C PHE A 17 -14.09 -18.72 -16.36
N ILE A 18 -13.09 -18.78 -15.47
CA ILE A 18 -13.29 -18.93 -14.03
C ILE A 18 -13.00 -17.60 -13.34
N SER A 19 -13.95 -17.17 -12.50
CA SER A 19 -13.76 -15.99 -11.64
C SER A 19 -12.63 -16.25 -10.64
N ARG A 20 -11.62 -15.37 -10.66
CA ARG A 20 -10.48 -15.43 -9.74
C ARG A 20 -10.73 -14.55 -8.52
N LEU A 21 -10.19 -14.97 -7.38
CA LEU A 21 -10.22 -14.18 -6.16
C LEU A 21 -9.39 -12.91 -6.36
N VAL A 22 -10.06 -11.76 -6.19
CA VAL A 22 -9.42 -10.45 -6.23
C VAL A 22 -8.79 -10.18 -4.87
N VAL A 23 -7.46 -10.11 -4.85
CA VAL A 23 -6.64 -9.80 -3.67
C VAL A 23 -5.97 -8.45 -3.88
N PHE A 24 -6.05 -7.60 -2.89
CA PHE A 24 -5.36 -6.32 -2.84
C PHE A 24 -4.10 -6.50 -2.01
N ASN A 25 -2.96 -6.07 -2.56
CA ASN A 25 -1.69 -6.07 -1.85
C ASN A 25 -1.15 -4.64 -1.80
N GLU A 26 -1.16 -4.07 -0.60
CA GLU A 26 -0.64 -2.75 -0.33
C GLU A 26 0.74 -2.82 0.32
N ILE A 27 1.72 -2.22 -0.35
CA ILE A 27 3.12 -2.28 0.07
C ILE A 27 3.57 -0.92 0.58
N PHE A 28 4.22 -0.96 1.73
CA PHE A 28 4.98 0.13 2.31
C PHE A 28 6.45 -0.28 2.29
N ALA A 29 7.17 0.29 1.33
CA ALA A 29 8.58 0.00 1.15
C ALA A 29 9.43 0.96 1.99
N SER A 30 10.42 0.42 2.69
CA SER A 30 11.36 1.24 3.45
C SER A 30 12.39 1.87 2.51
N LEU A 31 12.68 3.16 2.70
CA LEU A 31 13.74 3.88 2.00
C LEU A 31 15.04 3.74 2.79
N GLY A 32 15.64 2.55 2.77
CA GLY A 32 16.87 2.22 3.50
C GLY A 32 16.94 0.74 3.87
N ASN A 33 17.67 0.40 4.94
CA ASN A 33 17.84 -0.99 5.40
C ASN A 33 16.64 -1.56 6.17
N GLY A 34 15.47 -0.92 6.10
CA GLY A 34 14.27 -1.38 6.77
C GLY A 34 13.54 -2.47 5.99
N GLU A 35 12.69 -3.21 6.68
CA GLU A 35 11.85 -4.24 6.07
C GLU A 35 10.71 -3.62 5.25
N ASN A 36 10.32 -4.32 4.18
CA ASN A 36 9.15 -3.94 3.38
C ASN A 36 7.92 -4.64 3.95
N ILE A 37 6.89 -3.87 4.27
CA ILE A 37 5.66 -4.41 4.85
C ILE A 37 4.60 -4.52 3.76
N CYS A 38 3.99 -5.69 3.65
CA CYS A 38 2.92 -5.99 2.71
C CYS A 38 1.62 -6.27 3.47
N PHE A 39 0.60 -5.45 3.26
CA PHE A 39 -0.75 -5.68 3.74
C PHE A 39 -1.60 -6.31 2.64
N MET A 40 -2.13 -7.49 2.89
CA MET A 40 -2.96 -8.22 1.93
C MET A 40 -4.37 -8.42 2.49
N TRP A 41 -5.36 -8.19 1.64
CA TRP A 41 -6.74 -8.56 1.91
C TRP A 41 -7.45 -8.91 0.61
N HIS A 42 -8.49 -9.74 0.68
CA HIS A 42 -9.28 -10.07 -0.50
C HIS A 42 -10.64 -9.38 -0.48
N LYS A 43 -11.23 -9.23 -1.67
CA LYS A 43 -12.49 -8.50 -1.88
C LYS A 43 -13.63 -8.93 -0.95
N ALA A 44 -13.69 -10.22 -0.58
CA ALA A 44 -14.74 -10.73 0.31
C ALA A 44 -14.56 -10.36 1.80
N ILE A 45 -13.35 -10.02 2.27
CA ILE A 45 -13.16 -9.42 3.61
C ILE A 45 -13.50 -7.94 3.55
N ARG A 46 -12.89 -7.23 2.61
CA ARG A 46 -13.11 -5.80 2.39
C ARG A 46 -12.88 -5.48 0.92
N GLY A 47 -13.81 -4.72 0.34
CA GLY A 47 -13.66 -4.21 -1.02
C GLY A 47 -12.50 -3.22 -1.15
N ARG A 48 -12.31 -2.71 -2.37
CA ARG A 48 -11.38 -1.61 -2.61
C ARG A 48 -12.01 -0.30 -2.13
N SER A 49 -11.44 0.32 -1.10
CA SER A 49 -11.95 1.58 -0.55
C SER A 49 -10.82 2.36 0.10
N ALA A 50 -10.91 3.69 0.05
CA ALA A 50 -9.92 4.57 0.70
C ALA A 50 -9.79 4.28 2.20
N ALA A 51 -10.87 3.89 2.87
CA ALA A 51 -10.84 3.48 4.28
C ALA A 51 -9.97 2.24 4.54
N ALA A 52 -10.00 1.25 3.62
CA ALA A 52 -9.15 0.06 3.74
C ALA A 52 -7.67 0.42 3.56
N ASP A 53 -7.38 1.25 2.57
CA ASP A 53 -6.01 1.73 2.28
C ASP A 53 -5.46 2.56 3.47
N VAL A 54 -6.29 3.41 4.08
CA VAL A 54 -5.91 4.18 5.28
C VAL A 54 -5.68 3.28 6.50
N THR A 55 -6.51 2.24 6.69
CA THR A 55 -6.40 1.33 7.84
C THR A 55 -5.09 0.54 7.81
N SER A 56 -4.64 0.12 6.63
CA SER A 56 -3.34 -0.56 6.48
C SER A 56 -2.19 0.38 6.86
N GLY A 57 -2.27 1.65 6.44
CA GLY A 57 -1.31 2.71 6.77
C GLY A 57 -1.26 3.04 8.27
N TYR A 58 -2.41 3.07 8.95
CA TYR A 58 -2.49 3.36 10.38
C TYR A 58 -1.64 2.41 11.22
N ASN A 59 -1.67 1.11 10.94
CA ASN A 59 -0.88 0.13 11.70
C ASN A 59 0.62 0.41 11.59
N ILE A 60 1.11 0.81 10.42
CA ILE A 60 2.52 1.19 10.25
C ILE A 60 2.79 2.51 10.96
N MET A 61 1.93 3.49 10.77
CA MET A 61 2.09 4.82 11.32
C MET A 61 2.17 4.80 12.85
N LYS A 62 1.30 4.03 13.50
CA LYS A 62 1.32 3.84 14.96
C LYS A 62 2.60 3.15 15.43
N ASN A 63 3.06 2.13 14.71
CA ASN A 63 4.32 1.46 15.04
C ASN A 63 5.53 2.38 14.86
N LEU A 64 5.53 3.26 13.85
CA LEU A 64 6.61 4.21 13.59
C LEU A 64 6.56 5.44 14.51
N SER A 65 5.37 5.94 14.85
CA SER A 65 5.22 7.12 15.72
C SER A 65 5.73 6.86 17.13
N SER A 66 5.64 5.61 17.61
CA SER A 66 6.28 5.21 18.89
C SER A 66 7.80 5.38 18.91
N LYS A 67 8.44 5.47 17.74
CA LYS A 67 9.91 5.52 17.59
C LYS A 67 10.42 6.87 17.10
N VAL A 68 9.59 7.65 16.40
CA VAL A 68 10.02 8.86 15.69
C VAL A 68 8.96 9.94 15.77
N SER A 69 9.37 11.17 16.10
CA SER A 69 8.49 12.34 16.21
C SER A 69 8.11 12.96 14.86
N LYS A 70 8.87 12.70 13.80
CA LYS A 70 8.63 13.19 12.44
C LYS A 70 8.54 12.05 11.45
N LEU A 71 7.46 12.00 10.70
CA LEU A 71 7.21 10.95 9.71
C LEU A 71 7.16 11.53 8.31
N THR A 72 7.99 11.02 7.40
CA THR A 72 7.96 11.44 5.99
C THR A 72 7.52 10.28 5.11
N PHE A 73 6.44 10.49 4.37
CA PHE A 73 5.94 9.56 3.37
C PHE A 73 6.32 10.00 1.96
N TRP A 74 6.85 9.06 1.19
CA TRP A 74 7.08 9.25 -0.23
C TRP A 74 6.02 8.49 -1.01
N VAL A 75 5.19 9.23 -1.74
CA VAL A 75 3.97 8.71 -2.36
C VAL A 75 3.90 9.07 -3.83
N ASN A 76 3.32 8.18 -4.65
CA ASN A 76 3.02 8.53 -6.04
C ASN A 76 1.85 9.52 -6.11
N ASN A 77 1.71 10.13 -7.28
CA ASN A 77 0.70 11.14 -7.56
C ASN A 77 -0.69 10.56 -7.89
N CYS A 78 -1.00 9.33 -7.47
CA CYS A 78 -2.30 8.72 -7.74
C CYS A 78 -3.39 9.36 -6.88
N SER A 79 -4.27 10.16 -7.47
CA SER A 79 -5.28 10.91 -6.72
C SER A 79 -6.24 10.02 -5.93
N ALA A 80 -6.69 8.91 -6.53
CA ALA A 80 -7.63 8.00 -5.87
C ALA A 80 -7.06 7.37 -4.58
N GLN A 81 -5.76 7.08 -4.55
CA GLN A 81 -5.12 6.40 -3.43
C GLN A 81 -4.46 7.36 -2.44
N ASN A 82 -3.71 8.34 -2.94
CA ASN A 82 -2.83 9.17 -2.12
C ASN A 82 -3.27 10.64 -2.04
N LYS A 83 -4.27 11.07 -2.81
CA LYS A 83 -4.82 12.44 -2.71
C LYS A 83 -6.34 12.41 -2.57
N ASN A 84 -6.80 11.71 -1.54
CA ASN A 84 -8.22 11.64 -1.22
C ASN A 84 -8.50 12.23 0.17
N TRP A 85 -9.73 12.71 0.35
CA TRP A 85 -10.20 13.34 1.59
C TRP A 85 -10.12 12.40 2.79
N THR A 86 -10.39 11.10 2.61
CA THR A 86 -10.34 10.09 3.68
C THR A 86 -8.93 9.99 4.27
N LEU A 87 -7.90 9.97 3.43
CA LEU A 87 -6.50 9.97 3.85
C LEU A 87 -6.18 11.25 4.64
N TYR A 88 -6.46 12.42 4.08
CA TYR A 88 -6.10 13.68 4.74
C TYR A 88 -6.83 13.90 6.06
N LEU A 89 -8.13 13.59 6.14
CA LEU A 89 -8.88 13.64 7.39
C LEU A 89 -8.29 12.69 8.43
N PHE A 90 -7.96 11.47 8.03
CA PHE A 90 -7.31 10.50 8.91
C PHE A 90 -5.96 11.02 9.43
N ILE A 91 -5.13 11.61 8.56
CA ILE A 91 -3.83 12.17 8.96
C ILE A 91 -4.01 13.30 9.98
N ILE A 92 -4.99 14.19 9.77
CA ILE A 92 -5.31 15.26 10.73
C ILE A 92 -5.71 14.65 12.07
N CYS A 93 -6.63 13.67 12.09
CA CYS A 93 -7.03 12.99 13.32
C CYS A 93 -5.85 12.27 13.99
N PHE A 94 -4.97 11.64 13.21
CA PHE A 94 -3.86 10.86 13.74
C PHE A 94 -2.77 11.74 14.37
N VAL A 95 -2.39 12.85 13.73
CA VAL A 95 -1.41 13.82 14.27
C VAL A 95 -1.92 14.45 15.57
N ASN A 96 -3.22 14.71 15.67
CA ASN A 96 -3.85 15.28 16.87
C ASN A 96 -4.23 14.22 17.92
N SER A 97 -3.90 12.95 17.70
CA SER A 97 -4.12 11.88 18.69
C SER A 97 -2.95 11.78 19.66
N GLU A 98 -3.18 11.18 20.84
CA GLU A 98 -2.14 10.95 21.86
C GLU A 98 -0.95 10.12 21.33
N TRP A 99 -1.20 9.25 20.34
CA TRP A 99 -0.19 8.38 19.73
C TRP A 99 0.35 8.93 18.41
N GLY A 100 -0.03 10.16 18.05
CA GLY A 100 0.36 10.85 16.83
C GLY A 100 1.81 11.35 16.88
N PRO A 101 2.53 11.34 15.76
CA PRO A 101 3.81 12.06 15.66
C PRO A 101 3.55 13.57 15.60
N ASN A 102 4.56 14.37 15.95
CA ASN A 102 4.49 15.84 15.93
C ASN A 102 4.32 16.39 14.50
N GLU A 103 4.88 15.69 13.50
CA GLU A 103 4.89 16.16 12.12
C GLU A 103 4.75 14.98 11.14
N ILE A 104 3.84 15.12 10.16
CA ILE A 104 3.71 14.19 9.04
C ILE A 104 3.83 14.95 7.73
N THR A 105 4.80 14.56 6.93
CA THR A 105 5.12 15.20 5.65
C THR A 105 4.92 14.23 4.51
N PHE A 106 4.08 14.59 3.54
CA PHE A 106 3.88 13.85 2.30
C PHE A 106 4.68 14.48 1.16
N LYS A 107 5.61 13.72 0.60
CA LYS A 107 6.38 14.08 -0.60
C LYS A 107 5.83 13.31 -1.79
N TYR A 108 5.25 14.04 -2.75
CA TYR A 108 4.70 13.47 -3.97
C TYR A 108 5.76 13.46 -5.07
N PHE A 109 5.90 12.32 -5.75
CA PHE A 109 6.75 12.24 -6.93
C PHE A 109 6.20 13.07 -8.10
N GLU A 110 7.12 13.62 -8.89
CA GLU A 110 6.79 14.30 -10.14
C GLU A 110 6.21 13.31 -11.17
N PRO A 111 5.21 13.73 -11.98
CA PRO A 111 4.68 12.91 -13.05
C PRO A 111 5.74 12.60 -14.13
N GLY A 112 5.78 11.37 -14.64
CA GLY A 112 6.54 11.02 -15.85
C GLY A 112 7.76 10.11 -15.65
N HIS A 113 8.37 10.07 -14.45
CA HIS A 113 9.56 9.23 -14.17
C HIS A 113 9.56 8.63 -12.75
N SER A 114 8.37 8.39 -12.18
CA SER A 114 8.25 7.92 -10.80
C SER A 114 8.66 6.44 -10.68
N PHE A 115 9.85 6.16 -10.17
CA PHE A 115 10.24 4.83 -9.69
C PHE A 115 10.04 4.77 -8.18
N MET A 116 9.07 3.98 -7.70
CA MET A 116 8.92 3.74 -6.27
C MET A 116 9.61 2.45 -5.86
N ALA A 117 10.23 2.43 -4.67
CA ALA A 117 10.77 1.20 -4.09
C ALA A 117 9.71 0.08 -4.03
N ALA A 118 8.44 0.44 -3.81
CA ALA A 118 7.32 -0.49 -3.82
C ALA A 118 7.11 -1.21 -5.17
N ASP A 119 7.43 -0.57 -6.31
CA ASP A 119 7.33 -1.20 -7.64
C ASP A 119 8.29 -2.39 -7.75
N THR A 120 9.48 -2.24 -7.19
CA THR A 120 10.49 -3.33 -7.16
C THR A 120 9.98 -4.51 -6.35
N VAL A 121 9.36 -4.27 -5.19
CA VAL A 121 8.80 -5.34 -4.36
C VAL A 121 7.66 -6.05 -5.09
N HIS A 122 6.74 -5.30 -5.72
CA HIS A 122 5.68 -5.85 -6.56
C HIS A 122 6.21 -6.67 -7.72
N GLY A 123 7.30 -6.21 -8.36
CA GLY A 123 7.99 -6.91 -9.44
C GLY A 123 8.57 -8.25 -8.98
N ARG A 124 9.25 -8.26 -7.84
CA ARG A 124 9.81 -9.48 -7.23
C ARG A 124 8.72 -10.49 -6.86
N ILE A 125 7.65 -10.04 -6.19
CA ILE A 125 6.49 -10.89 -5.87
C ILE A 125 5.91 -11.49 -7.15
N SER A 126 5.68 -10.66 -8.16
CA SER A 126 5.10 -11.11 -9.44
C SER A 126 5.99 -12.12 -10.17
N SER A 127 7.32 -11.96 -10.10
CA SER A 127 8.29 -12.88 -10.68
C SER A 127 8.29 -14.23 -9.97
N GLN A 128 8.30 -14.23 -8.64
CA GLN A 128 8.25 -15.47 -7.86
C GLN A 128 6.93 -16.21 -8.06
N MET A 129 5.80 -15.49 -8.10
CA MET A 129 4.50 -16.10 -8.41
C MET A 129 4.47 -16.79 -9.77
N LYS A 130 5.18 -16.27 -10.78
CA LYS A 130 5.26 -16.91 -12.11
C LYS A 130 6.10 -18.18 -12.12
N LYS A 131 7.10 -18.29 -11.23
CA LYS A 131 7.93 -19.51 -11.12
C LYS A 131 7.17 -20.68 -10.49
N HIS A 132 6.14 -20.39 -9.70
CA HIS A 132 5.36 -21.35 -8.93
C HIS A 132 3.90 -21.47 -9.40
N ALA A 133 3.57 -20.96 -10.57
CA ALA A 133 2.23 -21.02 -11.19
C ALA A 133 2.22 -21.93 -12.42
#